data_AF-A0A6J6DNN1-F1
#
_entry.id   AF-A0A6J6DNN1-F1
#
_cell.length_a   1.000
_cell.length_b   1.000
_cell.length_c   1.000
_cell.angle_alpha   90.00
_cell.angle_beta   90.00
_cell.angle_gamma   90.00
#
_symmetry.space_group_name_H-M   'P 1'
#
loop_
_entity.id
_entity.type
_entity.pdbx_description
1 polymer ?
#
loop_
_entity_poly.entity_id
_entity_poly.type
_entity_poly.pdbx_seq_one_letter_code
_entity_poly.pdbx_strand_id
1 'polypeptide(L)'
;MFVLPPITRDALGRDLFAAAAYISNYLFAWWQNDYQNLNATPSPFIHYWSLAVEEQFYVVWPIFILILSAIFCDPQQQVHLSRKT
;
A
#
# COMPACT_ATOMS: atom_id res chain seq x y z
N MET A 1 -20.15 9.97 -26.48
CA MET A 1 -20.60 9.64 -25.11
C MET A 1 -20.25 8.18 -24.86
N PHE A 2 -19.18 7.90 -24.10
CA PHE A 2 -18.78 6.52 -23.78
C PHE A 2 -19.74 5.98 -22.72
N VAL A 3 -20.79 5.27 -23.14
CA VAL A 3 -21.70 4.59 -22.21
C VAL A 3 -21.08 3.23 -21.91
N LEU A 4 -20.58 3.05 -20.70
CA LEU A 4 -20.04 1.77 -20.26
C LEU A 4 -21.17 0.73 -20.19
N PRO A 5 -20.93 -0.50 -20.66
CA PRO A 5 -21.83 -1.63 -20.50
C PRO A 5 -22.25 -1.76 -19.02
N PRO A 6 -23.55 -1.96 -18.70
CA PRO A 6 -24.00 -2.03 -17.31
C PRO A 6 -23.23 -3.04 -16.47
N ILE A 7 -22.83 -4.16 -17.08
CA ILE A 7 -22.11 -5.26 -16.44
C ILE A 7 -20.69 -4.89 -15.95
N THR A 8 -20.08 -3.82 -16.47
CA THR A 8 -18.71 -3.40 -16.08
C THR A 8 -18.68 -2.24 -15.09
N ARG A 9 -19.83 -1.59 -14.81
CA ARG A 9 -19.89 -0.39 -13.96
C ARG A 9 -19.56 -0.69 -12.50
N ASP A 10 -20.05 -1.81 -11.98
CA ASP A 10 -19.83 -2.20 -10.58
C ASP A 10 -18.35 -2.54 -10.34
N ALA A 11 -17.74 -3.29 -11.27
CA ALA A 11 -16.32 -3.60 -11.21
C ALA A 11 -15.47 -2.32 -11.27
N LEU A 12 -15.80 -1.40 -12.18
CA LEU A 12 -15.07 -0.14 -12.32
C LEU A 12 -15.20 0.78 -11.11
N GLY A 13 -16.41 0.92 -10.55
CA GLY A 13 -16.64 1.78 -9.38
C GLY A 13 -15.88 1.29 -8.15
N ARG A 14 -15.77 -0.03 -8.01
CA ARG A 14 -15.02 -0.70 -6.96
C ARG A 14 -13.51 -0.58 -7.14
N ASP A 15 -13.00 -0.74 -8.36
CA ASP A 15 -11.59 -0.51 -8.66
C ASP A 15 -11.20 0.96 -8.47
N LEU A 16 -12.07 1.90 -8.86
CA LEU A 16 -11.91 3.33 -8.61
C LEU A 16 -11.88 3.62 -7.10
N PHE A 17 -12.81 3.05 -6.33
CA PHE A 17 -12.84 3.24 -4.88
C PHE A 17 -11.57 2.71 -4.22
N ALA A 18 -11.12 1.51 -4.61
CA ALA A 18 -9.89 0.94 -4.05
C ALA A 18 -8.64 1.73 -4.44
N ALA A 19 -8.57 2.26 -5.66
CA ALA A 19 -7.50 3.15 -6.10
C ALA A 19 -7.50 4.46 -5.28
N ALA A 20 -8.67 5.09 -5.12
CA ALA A 20 -8.82 6.33 -4.34
C ALA A 20 -8.51 6.14 -2.84
N ALA A 21 -8.83 4.96 -2.31
CA ALA A 21 -8.53 4.59 -0.92
C ALA A 21 -7.12 4.01 -0.74
N TYR A 22 -6.28 3.95 -1.79
CA TYR A 22 -4.92 3.39 -1.74
C TYR A 22 -4.84 1.94 -1.23
N ILE A 23 -5.87 1.14 -1.53
CA ILE A 23 -5.97 -0.29 -1.20
C ILE A 23 -6.14 -1.17 -2.45
N SER A 24 -5.95 -0.60 -3.64
CA SER A 24 -5.95 -1.28 -4.94
C SER A 24 -5.03 -2.50 -4.96
N ASN A 25 -3.91 -2.46 -4.23
CA ASN A 25 -2.97 -3.56 -4.13
C ASN A 25 -3.60 -4.84 -3.57
N TYR A 26 -4.38 -4.72 -2.48
CA TYR A 26 -5.09 -5.84 -1.88
C TYR A 26 -6.26 -6.30 -2.75
N LEU A 27 -6.99 -5.36 -3.35
CA LEU A 27 -8.14 -5.66 -4.20
C LEU A 27 -7.74 -6.50 -5.42
N PHE A 28 -6.68 -6.08 -6.13
CA PHE A 28 -6.22 -6.77 -7.33
C PHE A 28 -5.55 -8.11 -7.02
N ALA A 29 -4.85 -8.20 -5.88
CA ALA A 29 -4.32 -9.48 -5.39
C ALA A 29 -5.44 -10.48 -5.10
N TRP A 30 -6.58 -10.03 -4.56
CA TRP A 30 -7.71 -10.89 -4.23
C TRP A 30 -8.47 -11.39 -5.48
N TRP A 31 -8.63 -10.54 -6.50
CA TRP A 31 -9.36 -10.89 -7.72
C TRP A 31 -8.51 -11.36 -8.88
N GLN A 32 -7.22 -11.64 -8.65
CA GLN A 32 -6.29 -12.09 -9.69
C GLN A 32 -6.33 -11.17 -10.92
N ASN A 33 -6.62 -9.89 -10.72
CA ASN A 33 -6.54 -8.87 -11.77
C ASN A 33 -5.25 -8.08 -11.58
N ASP A 34 -4.22 -8.77 -11.11
CA ASP A 34 -2.89 -8.26 -10.90
C ASP A 34 -2.11 -8.27 -12.22
N TYR A 35 -0.97 -7.58 -12.24
CA TYR A 35 -0.10 -7.50 -13.42
C TYR A 35 0.33 -8.87 -13.97
N GLN A 36 0.22 -9.94 -13.17
CA GLN A 36 0.63 -11.29 -13.54
C GLN A 36 -0.44 -12.07 -14.30
N ASN A 37 -1.70 -11.60 -14.31
CA ASN A 37 -2.76 -12.27 -15.06
C ASN A 37 -2.84 -11.79 -16.51
N LEU A 38 -1.92 -12.31 -17.34
CA LEU A 38 -1.84 -12.05 -18.79
C LEU A 38 -3.11 -12.41 -19.57
N ASN A 39 -4.00 -13.22 -19.00
CA ASN A 39 -5.25 -13.66 -19.63
C ASN A 39 -6.46 -12.79 -19.27
N ALA A 40 -6.33 -11.89 -18.28
CA ALA A 40 -7.40 -10.96 -17.89
C ALA A 40 -7.32 -9.66 -18.70
N THR A 41 -8.48 -9.03 -18.92
CA THR A 41 -8.51 -7.65 -19.42
C THR A 41 -8.17 -6.72 -18.24
N PRO A 42 -7.02 -6.03 -18.27
CA PRO A 42 -6.56 -5.28 -17.12
C PRO A 42 -7.49 -4.10 -16.84
N SER A 43 -7.73 -3.85 -15.56
CA SER A 43 -8.47 -2.68 -15.11
C SER A 43 -7.74 -1.39 -15.51
N PRO A 44 -8.44 -0.30 -15.90
CA PRO A 44 -7.81 1.00 -16.14
C PRO A 44 -7.03 1.54 -14.93
N PHE A 45 -7.36 1.08 -13.72
CA PHE A 45 -6.73 1.49 -12.47
C PHE A 45 -5.55 0.59 -12.05
N ILE A 46 -5.11 -0.35 -12.89
CA ILE A 46 -4.06 -1.31 -12.53
C ILE A 46 -2.75 -0.65 -12.12
N HIS A 47 -2.42 0.53 -12.67
CA HIS A 47 -1.24 1.31 -12.30
C HIS A 47 -1.24 1.77 -10.84
N TYR A 48 -2.41 1.87 -10.20
CA TYR A 48 -2.51 2.21 -8.78
C TYR A 48 -2.09 1.05 -7.88
N TRP A 49 -1.90 -0.17 -8.43
CA TRP A 49 -1.38 -1.30 -7.68
C TRP A 49 -0.01 -1.00 -7.09
N SER A 50 0.97 -0.66 -7.95
CA SER A 50 2.33 -0.35 -7.51
C SER A 50 2.38 0.95 -6.73
N LEU A 51 1.57 1.95 -7.12
CA LEU A 51 1.49 3.23 -6.40
C LEU A 51 1.05 3.04 -4.95
N ALA A 52 0.00 2.25 -4.71
CA ALA A 52 -0.48 1.95 -3.36
C ALA A 52 0.60 1.24 -2.53
N VAL A 53 1.33 0.29 -3.12
CA VAL A 53 2.45 -0.39 -2.44
C VAL A 53 3.57 0.59 -2.10
N GLU A 54 3.92 1.47 -3.03
CA GLU A 54 4.97 2.47 -2.86
C GLU A 54 4.62 3.46 -1.73
N GLU A 55 3.41 4.00 -1.71
CA GLU A 55 2.97 4.92 -0.65
C GLU A 55 2.88 4.22 0.73
N GLN A 56 2.38 2.98 0.77
CA GLN A 56 2.39 2.17 2.00
C GLN A 56 3.82 1.95 2.50
N PHE A 57 4.77 1.68 1.60
CA PHE A 57 6.18 1.51 1.96
C PHE A 57 6.77 2.79 2.57
N TYR A 58 6.51 3.96 1.96
CA TYR A 58 7.00 5.24 2.48
C TYR A 58 6.39 5.64 3.82
N VAL A 59 5.22 5.12 4.18
CA VAL A 59 4.61 5.35 5.51
C VAL A 59 5.11 4.32 6.52
N VAL A 60 5.13 3.04 6.16
CA VAL A 60 5.49 1.93 7.05
C VAL A 60 6.96 2.00 7.43
N TRP A 61 7.86 2.31 6.50
CA TRP A 61 9.31 2.26 6.74
C TRP A 61 9.79 3.29 7.77
N PRO A 62 9.39 4.58 7.71
CA PRO A 62 9.72 5.55 8.76
C PRO A 62 9.13 5.18 10.12
N ILE A 63 7.87 4.73 10.17
CA ILE A 63 7.23 4.32 11.43
C ILE A 63 7.98 3.14 12.04
N PHE A 64 8.35 2.16 11.23
CA PHE A 64 9.15 1.00 11.65
C PHE A 64 10.49 1.44 12.25
N ILE A 65 11.23 2.33 11.57
CA ILE A 65 12.49 2.88 12.08
C ILE A 65 12.28 3.64 13.39
N LEU A 66 11.23 4.45 13.49
CA LEU A 66 10.92 5.20 14.72
C LEU A 66 10.63 4.26 15.89
N ILE A 67 9.82 3.22 15.68
CA ILE A 67 9.52 2.21 16.70
C ILE A 67 10.79 1.49 17.14
N LEU A 68 11.62 1.03 16.19
CA LEU A 68 12.89 0.40 16.52
C LEU A 68 13.79 1.35 17.30
N SER A 69 13.92 2.61 16.86
CA SER A 69 14.73 3.61 17.54
C SER A 69 14.23 3.87 18.96
N ALA A 70 12.91 3.90 19.19
CA ALA A 70 12.34 4.08 20.52
C ALA A 70 12.59 2.88 21.45
N ILE A 71 12.61 1.66 20.89
CA ILE A 71 12.92 0.44 21.66
C ILE A 71 14.41 0.40 22.04
N PHE A 72 15.32 0.75 21.13
CA PHE A 72 16.77 0.65 21.35
C PHE A 72 17.39 1.92 21.96
N CYS A 73 16.75 3.07 21.83
CA CYS A 73 17.15 4.33 22.43
C CYS A 73 16.33 4.56 23.70
N ASP A 74 16.48 3.69 24.70
CA ASP A 74 16.02 3.99 26.05
C ASP A 74 16.94 5.11 26.61
N PRO A 75 16.41 6.32 26.91
CA PRO A 75 17.20 7.41 27.49
C PRO A 75 17.89 7.00 28.80
N GLN A 76 17.31 6.07 29.56
CA GLN A 76 17.92 5.56 30.79
C GLN A 76 19.19 4.74 30.51
N GLN A 77 19.20 3.99 29.41
CA GLN A 77 20.32 3.13 29.03
C GLN A 77 21.51 3.97 28.53
N GLN A 78 21.25 5.07 27.81
CA GLN A 78 22.30 6.00 27.37
C GLN A 78 22.93 6.78 28.54
N VAL A 79 22.12 7.23 29.51
CA VAL A 79 22.63 7.92 30.72
C VAL A 79 23.51 6.99 31.56
N HIS A 80 23.17 5.70 31.65
CA HIS A 80 23.96 4.72 32.38
C HIS A 80 25.32 4.42 31.72
N LEU A 81 25.37 4.41 30.38
CA LEU A 81 26.60 4.23 29.61
C LEU A 81 27.53 5.45 29.71
N SER A 82 26.97 6.67 29.64
CA SER A 82 27.74 7.91 29.76
C SER A 82 28.36 8.15 31.14
N ARG A 83 27.88 7.49 32.20
CA ARG A 83 28.44 7.59 33.56
C ARG A 83 29.60 6.61 33.83
N LYS A 84 29.87 5.66 32.94
CA LYS A 84 30.89 4.60 33.14
C LYS A 84 32.19 4.84 32.37
N THR A 85 32.24 5.85 31.52
CA THR A 85 33.45 6.40 30.84
C THR A 85 33.86 7.70 31.50
#